data_AF-A0A428W364-F1
#
_entry.id   AF-A0A428W364-F1
#
_cell.length_a   1.000
_cell.length_b   1.000
_cell.length_c   1.000
_cell.angle_alpha   90.00
_cell.angle_beta   90.00
_cell.angle_gamma   90.00
#
_symmetry.space_group_name_H-M   'P 1'
#
loop_
_entity.id
_entity.type
_entity.pdbx_description
1 polymer ?
#
loop_
_entity_poly.entity_id
_entity_poly.type
_entity_poly.pdbx_seq_one_letter_code
_entity_poly.pdbx_strand_id
1 'polypeptide(L)'
;MAVALVTGSGGLIGSEAVRHFAGLGLDVVGIDNDMRQEFFGAEASTAWNVQQLTADLGAAYSHHGVDIRDRDSLGKIFRKYGTDIAVVIHTAAQPSHDWAVRDPFTDFDVNAGGTLNMLQNTREHCIDAAFIHCSTNKVYGDTPNRLPLIEQETRWEIDPAHPYAGGITEDMSIDQCLHSVFGASKVAADVMAQEYGRY
;
A
#
# COMPACT_ATOMS: atom_id res chain seq x y z
N MET A 1 -16.67 -10.13 15.98
CA MET A 1 -16.30 -10.99 14.82
C MET A 1 -15.05 -10.38 14.26
N ALA A 2 -14.01 -11.15 13.91
CA ALA A 2 -12.75 -10.54 13.51
C ALA A 2 -12.91 -9.79 12.18
N VAL A 3 -12.34 -8.57 12.12
CA VAL A 3 -12.41 -7.67 10.97
C VAL A 3 -11.05 -7.59 10.29
N ALA A 4 -11.05 -7.70 8.95
CA ALA A 4 -9.94 -7.30 8.11
C ALA A 4 -10.23 -5.93 7.50
N LEU A 5 -9.42 -4.92 7.81
CA LEU A 5 -9.52 -3.61 7.20
C LEU A 5 -8.57 -3.53 6.00
N VAL A 6 -9.11 -3.27 4.81
CA VAL A 6 -8.32 -3.23 3.56
C VAL A 6 -8.46 -1.85 2.93
N THR A 7 -7.37 -1.10 2.81
CA THR A 7 -7.39 0.14 2.01
C THR A 7 -6.94 -0.14 0.59
N GLY A 8 -7.42 0.63 -0.39
CA GLY A 8 -7.24 0.33 -1.82
C GLY A 8 -8.02 -0.92 -2.23
N SER A 9 -9.13 -1.20 -1.55
CA SER A 9 -9.85 -2.47 -1.62
C SER A 9 -10.49 -2.76 -2.98
N GLY A 10 -10.67 -1.74 -3.83
CA GLY A 10 -11.13 -1.91 -5.20
C GLY A 10 -10.00 -2.11 -6.21
N GLY A 11 -8.75 -1.86 -5.81
CA GLY A 11 -7.56 -2.08 -6.62
C GLY A 11 -7.15 -3.55 -6.75
N LEU A 12 -6.17 -3.84 -7.60
CA LEU A 12 -5.74 -5.20 -7.93
C LEU A 12 -5.36 -6.04 -6.70
N ILE A 13 -4.44 -5.55 -5.86
CA ILE A 13 -3.98 -6.30 -4.68
C ILE A 13 -5.04 -6.25 -3.56
N GLY A 14 -5.67 -5.09 -3.37
CA GLY A 14 -6.68 -4.92 -2.34
C GLY A 14 -7.89 -5.83 -2.53
N SER A 15 -8.39 -6.01 -3.75
CA SER A 15 -9.56 -6.87 -3.98
C SER A 15 -9.27 -8.34 -3.75
N GLU A 16 -8.05 -8.81 -4.06
CA GLU A 16 -7.64 -10.17 -3.74
C GLU A 16 -7.50 -10.36 -2.23
N ALA A 17 -6.97 -9.37 -1.51
CA ALA A 17 -6.95 -9.40 -0.04
C ALA A 17 -8.38 -9.45 0.53
N VAL A 18 -9.32 -8.65 0.00
CA VAL A 18 -10.73 -8.70 0.41
C VAL A 18 -11.29 -10.11 0.26
N ARG A 19 -11.14 -10.72 -0.93
CA ARG A 19 -11.64 -12.08 -1.20
C ARG A 19 -10.99 -13.11 -0.29
N HIS A 20 -9.68 -13.01 -0.08
CA HIS A 20 -8.94 -13.90 0.79
C HIS A 20 -9.45 -13.87 2.23
N PHE A 21 -9.50 -12.70 2.86
CA PHE A 21 -9.90 -12.59 4.27
C PHE A 21 -11.39 -12.86 4.48
N ALA A 22 -12.26 -12.51 3.53
CA ALA A 22 -13.66 -12.93 3.56
C ALA A 22 -13.79 -14.46 3.46
N GLY A 23 -12.99 -15.12 2.63
CA GLY A 23 -12.94 -16.58 2.51
C GLY A 23 -12.44 -17.29 3.78
N LEU A 24 -11.67 -16.60 4.62
CA LEU A 24 -11.29 -17.06 5.96
C LEU A 24 -12.38 -16.83 7.02
N GLY A 25 -13.51 -16.22 6.64
CA GLY A 25 -14.64 -15.96 7.52
C GLY A 25 -14.55 -14.66 8.33
N LEU A 26 -13.69 -13.72 7.94
CA LEU A 26 -13.64 -12.39 8.52
C LEU A 26 -14.64 -11.45 7.83
N ASP A 27 -15.18 -10.49 8.59
CA ASP A 27 -15.85 -9.34 8.00
C ASP A 27 -14.80 -8.40 7.42
N VAL A 28 -14.97 -7.97 6.18
CA VAL A 28 -14.01 -7.11 5.49
C VAL A 28 -14.53 -5.69 5.37
N VAL A 29 -13.74 -4.75 5.89
CA VAL A 29 -14.00 -3.31 5.79
C VAL A 29 -13.07 -2.74 4.72
N GLY A 30 -13.63 -2.44 3.56
CA GLY A 30 -12.90 -1.87 2.42
C GLY A 30 -12.90 -0.34 2.46
N ILE A 31 -11.75 0.29 2.26
CA ILE A 31 -11.59 1.74 2.09
C ILE A 31 -10.97 1.99 0.71
N ASP A 32 -11.70 2.62 -0.20
CA ASP A 32 -11.21 2.96 -1.54
C ASP A 32 -11.99 4.18 -2.06
N ASN A 33 -11.30 5.20 -2.54
CA ASN A 33 -11.92 6.44 -3.03
C ASN A 33 -11.97 6.53 -4.57
N ASP A 34 -11.61 5.46 -5.28
CA ASP A 34 -11.57 5.41 -6.75
C ASP A 34 -10.65 6.47 -7.39
N MET A 35 -9.67 7.00 -6.65
CA MET A 35 -8.73 8.01 -7.16
C MET A 35 -7.82 7.47 -8.27
N ARG A 36 -7.75 6.15 -8.43
CA ARG A 36 -7.01 5.50 -9.52
C ARG A 36 -7.43 6.03 -10.91
N GLN A 37 -8.69 6.41 -11.08
CA GLN A 37 -9.18 7.00 -12.33
C GLN A 37 -8.59 8.38 -12.62
N GLU A 38 -8.20 9.15 -11.60
CA GLU A 38 -7.53 10.45 -11.78
C GLU A 38 -6.08 10.26 -12.24
N PHE A 39 -5.45 9.16 -11.82
CA PHE A 39 -4.07 8.86 -12.16
C PHE A 39 -3.91 8.31 -13.57
N PHE A 40 -4.86 7.48 -14.01
CA PHE A 40 -4.72 6.69 -15.24
C PHE A 40 -5.91 6.81 -16.22
N GLY A 41 -6.88 7.71 -15.94
CA GLY A 41 -8.06 7.93 -16.77
C GLY A 41 -9.29 7.15 -16.31
N ALA A 42 -10.47 7.48 -16.85
CA ALA A 42 -11.76 6.91 -16.43
C ALA A 42 -11.83 5.37 -16.48
N GLU A 43 -11.19 4.76 -17.48
CA GLU A 43 -11.09 3.30 -17.65
C GLU A 43 -10.35 2.60 -16.50
N ALA A 44 -9.58 3.36 -15.70
CA ALA A 44 -8.83 2.85 -14.57
C ALA A 44 -9.63 2.84 -13.26
N SER A 45 -10.91 3.23 -13.29
CA SER A 45 -11.80 3.20 -12.12
C SER A 45 -11.87 1.80 -11.49
N THR A 46 -11.91 1.76 -10.16
CA THR A 46 -12.10 0.58 -9.31
C THR A 46 -13.57 0.32 -9.00
N ALA A 47 -14.49 1.20 -9.39
CA ALA A 47 -15.91 1.12 -9.04
C ALA A 47 -16.56 -0.20 -9.48
N TRP A 48 -16.22 -0.70 -10.68
CA TRP A 48 -16.72 -1.99 -11.18
C TRP A 48 -16.31 -3.16 -10.26
N ASN A 49 -15.09 -3.11 -9.71
CA ASN A 49 -14.57 -4.17 -8.85
C ASN A 49 -15.20 -4.09 -7.46
N VAL A 50 -15.40 -2.88 -6.93
CA VAL A 50 -16.16 -2.67 -5.69
C VAL A 50 -17.59 -3.21 -5.81
N GLN A 51 -18.26 -2.99 -6.96
CA GLN A 51 -19.58 -3.55 -7.22
C GLN A 51 -19.57 -5.09 -7.24
N GLN A 52 -18.58 -5.69 -7.89
CA GLN A 52 -18.40 -7.14 -7.91
C GLN A 52 -18.16 -7.71 -6.50
N LEU A 53 -17.24 -7.14 -5.73
CA LEU A 53 -16.99 -7.56 -4.34
C LEU A 53 -18.24 -7.49 -3.48
N THR A 54 -19.02 -6.41 -3.64
CA THR A 54 -20.29 -6.23 -2.90
C THR A 54 -21.33 -7.29 -3.28
N ALA A 55 -21.44 -7.61 -4.57
CA ALA A 55 -22.36 -8.64 -5.06
C ALA A 55 -21.96 -10.05 -4.61
N ASP A 56 -20.66 -10.36 -4.65
CA ASP A 56 -20.13 -11.68 -4.35
C ASP A 56 -20.13 -12.00 -2.85
N LEU A 57 -19.78 -11.01 -2.01
CA LEU A 57 -19.54 -11.22 -0.57
C LEU A 57 -20.72 -10.77 0.30
N GLY A 58 -21.63 -9.96 -0.24
CA GLY A 58 -22.80 -9.47 0.48
C GLY A 58 -22.42 -8.81 1.81
N ALA A 59 -23.00 -9.30 2.91
CA ALA A 59 -22.80 -8.74 4.25
C ALA A 59 -21.35 -8.87 4.77
N ALA A 60 -20.55 -9.78 4.22
CA ALA A 60 -19.15 -9.97 4.62
C ALA A 60 -18.22 -8.85 4.10
N TYR A 61 -18.69 -7.95 3.22
CA TYR A 61 -17.92 -6.81 2.73
C TYR A 61 -18.67 -5.49 2.92
N SER A 62 -18.03 -4.55 3.62
CA SER A 62 -18.52 -3.18 3.81
C SER A 62 -17.57 -2.19 3.15
N HIS A 63 -18.04 -1.51 2.10
CA HIS A 63 -17.24 -0.53 1.37
C HIS A 63 -17.42 0.91 1.91
N HIS A 64 -16.30 1.62 2.03
CA HIS A 64 -16.22 3.02 2.40
C HIS A 64 -15.46 3.81 1.32
N GLY A 65 -16.17 4.70 0.64
CA GLY A 65 -15.65 5.66 -0.35
C GLY A 65 -14.85 6.79 0.28
N VAL A 66 -13.81 6.47 1.06
CA VAL A 66 -13.07 7.43 1.90
C VAL A 66 -11.62 7.54 1.43
N ASP A 67 -11.12 8.78 1.39
CA ASP A 67 -9.71 9.08 1.14
C ASP A 67 -8.89 8.82 2.42
N ILE A 68 -7.75 8.14 2.30
CA ILE A 68 -6.85 7.86 3.43
C ILE A 68 -6.19 9.14 4.01
N ARG A 69 -6.30 10.27 3.32
CA ARG A 69 -5.89 11.59 3.81
C ARG A 69 -6.93 12.21 4.76
N ASP A 70 -8.18 11.76 4.71
CA ASP A 70 -9.26 12.26 5.58
C ASP A 70 -9.20 11.59 6.96
N ARG A 71 -8.51 12.26 7.88
CA ARG A 71 -8.32 11.82 9.27
C ARG A 71 -9.64 11.65 10.03
N ASP A 72 -10.63 12.50 9.78
CA ASP A 72 -11.89 12.46 10.52
C ASP A 72 -12.73 11.26 10.13
N SER A 73 -12.81 10.98 8.83
CA SER A 73 -13.52 9.82 8.30
C SER A 73 -12.84 8.51 8.67
N LEU A 74 -11.50 8.44 8.56
CA LEU A 74 -10.73 7.28 9.05
C LEU A 74 -10.97 7.05 10.54
N GLY A 75 -10.88 8.09 11.37
CA GLY A 75 -11.12 7.98 12.81
C GLY A 75 -12.52 7.45 13.14
N LYS A 76 -13.55 7.81 12.38
CA LYS A 76 -14.91 7.26 12.56
C LYS A 76 -14.95 5.76 12.24
N ILE A 77 -14.28 5.32 11.16
CA ILE A 77 -14.21 3.91 10.77
C ILE A 77 -13.47 3.11 11.85
N PHE A 78 -12.27 3.55 12.23
CA PHE A 78 -11.47 2.84 13.24
C PHE A 78 -12.15 2.81 14.61
N ARG A 79 -12.80 3.90 15.05
CA ARG A 79 -13.58 3.87 16.31
C ARG A 79 -14.80 2.95 16.24
N LYS A 80 -15.43 2.80 15.07
CA LYS A 80 -16.60 1.94 14.89
C LYS A 80 -16.24 0.47 15.09
N TYR A 81 -15.16 0.01 14.49
CA TYR A 81 -14.74 -1.40 14.56
C TYR A 81 -13.78 -1.67 15.72
N GLY A 82 -12.95 -0.71 16.10
CA GLY A 82 -12.07 -0.77 17.27
C GLY A 82 -11.22 -2.04 17.29
N THR A 83 -11.18 -2.70 18.44
CA THR A 83 -10.40 -3.93 18.67
C THR A 83 -10.94 -5.16 17.94
N ASP A 84 -12.08 -5.09 17.25
CA ASP A 84 -12.50 -6.17 16.34
C ASP A 84 -11.60 -6.22 15.09
N ILE A 85 -10.92 -5.13 14.73
CA ILE A 85 -9.92 -5.11 13.65
C ILE A 85 -8.74 -5.99 14.08
N ALA A 86 -8.59 -7.13 13.43
CA ALA A 86 -7.51 -8.08 13.68
C ALA A 86 -6.32 -7.89 12.73
N VAL A 87 -6.57 -7.33 11.54
CA VAL A 87 -5.54 -7.08 10.54
C VAL A 87 -5.89 -5.85 9.70
N VAL A 88 -4.88 -5.05 9.38
CA VAL A 88 -4.93 -3.93 8.45
C VAL A 88 -4.04 -4.26 7.25
N ILE A 89 -4.63 -4.28 6.05
CA ILE A 89 -3.93 -4.47 4.78
C ILE A 89 -3.95 -3.14 4.02
N HIS A 90 -2.83 -2.42 4.10
CA HIS A 90 -2.72 -1.06 3.56
C HIS A 90 -2.18 -1.08 2.13
N THR A 91 -3.08 -1.12 1.14
CA THR A 91 -2.74 -1.15 -0.30
C THR A 91 -3.09 0.14 -1.05
N ALA A 92 -3.83 1.07 -0.42
CA ALA A 92 -4.09 2.39 -0.99
C ALA A 92 -2.78 3.17 -1.20
N ALA A 93 -2.58 3.70 -2.40
CA ALA A 93 -1.39 4.44 -2.77
C ALA A 93 -1.65 5.34 -3.99
N GLN A 94 -0.78 6.32 -4.19
CA GLN A 94 -0.52 6.93 -5.49
C GLN A 94 0.62 6.11 -6.12
N PRO A 95 0.39 5.30 -7.20
CA PRO A 95 1.39 4.36 -7.71
C PRO A 95 2.16 4.79 -8.98
N SER A 96 1.92 5.99 -9.52
CA SER A 96 2.46 6.53 -10.76
C SER A 96 3.65 7.48 -10.55
N HIS A 97 4.77 7.16 -11.20
CA HIS A 97 5.99 7.96 -11.15
C HIS A 97 5.83 9.31 -11.86
N ASP A 98 5.23 9.31 -13.05
CA ASP A 98 5.00 10.52 -13.84
C ASP A 98 4.10 11.50 -13.10
N TRP A 99 3.09 10.96 -12.40
CA TRP A 99 2.17 11.75 -11.60
C TRP A 99 2.84 12.32 -10.36
N ALA A 100 3.75 11.57 -9.72
CA ALA A 100 4.50 12.06 -8.56
C ALA A 100 5.37 13.27 -8.89
N VAL A 101 5.97 13.30 -10.09
CA VAL A 101 6.72 14.48 -10.56
C VAL A 101 5.79 15.65 -10.86
N ARG A 102 4.60 15.39 -11.40
CA ARG A 102 3.63 16.43 -11.77
C ARG A 102 2.96 17.08 -10.57
N ASP A 103 2.60 16.29 -9.56
CA ASP A 103 1.96 16.74 -8.32
C ASP A 103 2.55 15.98 -7.11
N PRO A 104 3.69 16.48 -6.60
CA PRO A 104 4.39 15.85 -5.48
C PRO A 104 3.62 15.95 -4.16
N PHE A 105 2.72 16.92 -4.00
CA PHE A 105 1.91 17.05 -2.80
C PHE A 105 0.90 15.91 -2.71
N THR A 106 0.17 15.64 -3.80
CA THR A 106 -0.75 14.50 -3.83
C THR A 106 -0.01 13.18 -3.62
N ASP A 107 1.14 12.98 -4.25
CA ASP A 107 1.95 11.76 -4.04
C ASP A 107 2.37 11.59 -2.58
N PHE A 108 2.98 12.61 -1.98
CA PHE A 108 3.48 12.55 -0.61
C PHE A 108 2.34 12.43 0.41
N ASP A 109 1.26 13.18 0.23
CA ASP A 109 0.11 13.15 1.15
C ASP A 109 -0.60 11.80 1.11
N VAL A 110 -0.75 11.18 -0.06
CA VAL A 110 -1.36 9.85 -0.16
C VAL A 110 -0.40 8.79 0.40
N ASN A 111 0.84 8.74 -0.09
CA ASN A 111 1.76 7.66 0.23
C ASN A 111 2.33 7.77 1.64
N ALA A 112 2.89 8.91 2.04
CA ALA A 112 3.48 9.10 3.36
C ALA A 112 2.43 9.55 4.39
N GLY A 113 1.69 10.62 4.08
CA GLY A 113 0.68 11.18 4.99
C GLY A 113 -0.45 10.21 5.30
N GLY A 114 -1.00 9.55 4.27
CA GLY A 114 -2.04 8.55 4.38
C GLY A 114 -1.58 7.33 5.17
N THR A 115 -0.36 6.84 4.92
CA THR A 115 0.22 5.75 5.71
C THR A 115 0.33 6.14 7.19
N LEU A 116 0.81 7.34 7.51
CA LEU A 116 0.88 7.81 8.89
C LEU A 116 -0.51 7.88 9.55
N ASN A 117 -1.53 8.35 8.83
CA ASN A 117 -2.90 8.36 9.35
C ASN A 117 -3.38 6.94 9.68
N MET A 118 -3.08 5.96 8.83
CA MET A 118 -3.45 4.55 9.04
C MET A 118 -2.70 3.94 10.23
N LEU A 119 -1.39 4.18 10.34
CA LEU A 119 -0.56 3.71 11.46
C LEU A 119 -1.05 4.29 12.79
N GLN A 120 -1.34 5.59 12.82
CA GLN A 120 -1.80 6.25 14.03
C GLN A 120 -3.17 5.73 14.49
N ASN A 121 -4.12 5.56 13.55
CA ASN A 121 -5.42 5.00 13.88
C ASN A 121 -5.32 3.55 14.36
N THR A 122 -4.43 2.74 13.75
CA THR A 122 -4.17 1.37 14.20
C THR A 122 -3.67 1.38 15.65
N ARG A 123 -2.66 2.21 15.94
CA ARG A 123 -2.12 2.38 17.29
C ARG A 123 -3.17 2.80 18.33
N GLU A 124 -4.04 3.74 17.98
CA GLU A 124 -5.02 4.32 18.92
C GLU A 124 -6.23 3.41 19.17
N HIS A 125 -6.60 2.56 18.22
CA HIS A 125 -7.90 1.86 18.23
C HIS A 125 -7.80 0.33 18.19
N CYS A 126 -6.71 -0.21 17.66
CA CYS A 126 -6.51 -1.64 17.48
C CYS A 126 -5.01 -2.00 17.48
N ILE A 127 -4.30 -1.63 18.55
CA ILE A 127 -2.83 -1.82 18.66
C ILE A 127 -2.38 -3.27 18.46
N ASP A 128 -3.21 -4.24 18.81
CA ASP A 128 -2.92 -5.68 18.65
C ASP A 128 -3.11 -6.19 17.21
N ALA A 129 -3.65 -5.36 16.31
CA ALA A 129 -3.87 -5.74 14.91
C ALA A 129 -2.55 -5.84 14.16
N ALA A 130 -2.41 -6.89 13.34
CA ALA A 130 -1.30 -6.96 12.40
C ALA A 130 -1.44 -5.87 11.33
N PHE A 131 -0.39 -5.09 11.08
CA PHE A 131 -0.38 -4.05 10.05
C PHE A 131 0.53 -4.47 8.88
N ILE A 132 -0.04 -4.63 7.70
CA ILE A 132 0.68 -5.00 6.47
C ILE A 132 0.76 -3.77 5.56
N HIS A 133 1.95 -3.22 5.42
CA HIS A 133 2.24 -2.11 4.50
C HIS A 133 2.75 -2.62 3.15
N CYS A 134 2.09 -2.24 2.06
CA CYS A 134 2.56 -2.55 0.71
C CYS A 134 3.56 -1.48 0.20
N SER A 135 4.85 -1.68 0.49
CA SER A 135 5.95 -0.87 -0.03
C SER A 135 6.30 -1.21 -1.50
N THR A 136 7.50 -0.88 -1.96
CA THR A 136 7.94 -1.06 -3.34
C THR A 136 9.46 -1.19 -3.45
N ASN A 137 9.97 -1.89 -4.47
CA ASN A 137 11.41 -1.90 -4.78
C ASN A 137 12.00 -0.52 -5.08
N LYS A 138 11.16 0.48 -5.36
CA LYS A 138 11.62 1.86 -5.61
C LYS A 138 12.19 2.54 -4.37
N VAL A 139 12.04 1.94 -3.18
CA VAL A 139 12.74 2.37 -1.98
C VAL A 139 14.25 2.16 -2.05
N TYR A 140 14.76 1.33 -2.96
CA TYR A 140 16.20 1.18 -3.19
C TYR A 140 16.81 2.29 -4.08
N GLY A 141 15.99 3.24 -4.56
CA GLY A 141 16.45 4.33 -5.42
C GLY A 141 17.17 3.82 -6.67
N ASP A 142 18.30 4.45 -6.99
CA ASP A 142 19.19 4.06 -8.09
C ASP A 142 20.32 3.09 -7.68
N THR A 143 20.39 2.66 -6.42
CA THR A 143 21.41 1.71 -5.94
C THR A 143 21.49 0.44 -6.80
N PRO A 144 20.37 -0.20 -7.22
CA PRO A 144 20.41 -1.36 -8.10
C PRO A 144 21.10 -1.13 -9.45
N ASN A 145 21.13 0.11 -9.95
CA ASN A 145 21.78 0.44 -11.23
C ASN A 145 23.31 0.41 -11.16
N ARG A 146 23.87 0.31 -9.95
CA ARG A 146 25.33 0.24 -9.71
C ARG A 146 25.85 -1.20 -9.67
N LEU A 147 24.96 -2.18 -9.77
CA LEU A 147 25.32 -3.60 -9.81
C LEU A 147 26.10 -3.94 -11.09
N PRO A 148 26.90 -5.02 -11.10
CA PRO A 148 27.58 -5.49 -12.30
C PRO A 148 26.58 -6.16 -13.25
N LEU A 149 25.78 -5.33 -13.93
CA LEU A 149 24.77 -5.76 -14.87
C LEU A 149 25.42 -6.20 -16.19
N ILE A 150 25.10 -7.40 -16.63
CA ILE A 150 25.54 -8.02 -17.88
C ILE A 150 24.36 -7.99 -18.86
N GLU A 151 24.54 -7.31 -19.98
CA GLU A 151 23.55 -7.28 -21.06
C GLU A 151 23.51 -8.65 -21.76
N GLN A 152 22.31 -9.22 -21.85
CA GLN A 152 21.99 -10.42 -22.62
C GLN A 152 21.07 -10.03 -23.78
N GLU A 153 20.80 -10.97 -24.69
CA GLU A 153 19.97 -10.72 -25.89
C GLU A 153 18.59 -10.09 -25.59
N THR A 154 17.97 -10.48 -24.47
CA THR A 154 16.59 -10.07 -24.14
C THR A 154 16.44 -9.42 -22.76
N ARG A 155 17.50 -9.33 -21.97
CA ARG A 155 17.44 -8.87 -20.57
C ARG A 155 18.82 -8.48 -20.01
N TRP A 156 18.81 -7.90 -18.83
CA TRP A 156 20.01 -7.70 -18.02
C TRP A 156 20.05 -8.75 -16.91
N GLU A 157 21.23 -9.27 -16.63
CA GLU A 157 21.48 -10.19 -15.52
C GLU A 157 22.52 -9.61 -14.59
N ILE A 158 22.45 -9.93 -13.30
CA ILE A 158 23.54 -9.64 -12.37
C ILE A 158 24.61 -10.71 -12.57
N ASP A 159 25.90 -10.35 -12.48
CA ASP A 159 27.00 -11.33 -12.47
C ASP A 159 26.69 -12.51 -11.54
N PRO A 160 26.69 -13.78 -12.02
CA PRO A 160 26.38 -14.95 -11.21
C PRO A 160 27.26 -15.13 -9.96
N ALA A 161 28.46 -14.54 -9.93
CA ALA A 161 29.34 -14.55 -8.77
C ALA A 161 28.99 -13.47 -7.73
N HIS A 162 28.11 -12.51 -8.07
CA HIS A 162 27.71 -11.42 -7.17
C HIS A 162 26.72 -11.92 -6.10
N PRO A 163 26.78 -11.43 -4.85
CA PRO A 163 25.87 -11.85 -3.78
C PRO A 163 24.36 -11.72 -4.12
N TYR A 164 24.00 -10.69 -4.89
CA TYR A 164 22.63 -10.46 -5.34
C TYR A 164 22.22 -11.19 -6.63
N ALA A 165 23.00 -12.16 -7.10
CA ALA A 165 22.63 -12.95 -8.30
C ALA A 165 21.26 -13.64 -8.15
N GLY A 166 20.88 -14.02 -6.92
CA GLY A 166 19.57 -14.61 -6.61
C GLY A 166 18.45 -13.61 -6.33
N GLY A 167 18.72 -12.30 -6.41
CA GLY A 167 17.81 -11.24 -6.02
C GLY A 167 18.44 -10.27 -5.01
N ILE A 168 17.95 -9.03 -5.03
CA ILE A 168 18.35 -8.00 -4.08
C ILE A 168 17.63 -8.24 -2.75
N THR A 169 18.40 -8.39 -1.68
CA THR A 169 17.91 -8.55 -0.31
C THR A 169 17.83 -7.21 0.43
N GLU A 170 17.27 -7.24 1.63
CA GLU A 170 16.94 -6.06 2.46
C GLU A 170 18.18 -5.35 3.04
N ASP A 171 19.38 -5.91 2.86
CA ASP A 171 20.65 -5.29 3.23
C ASP A 171 21.13 -4.23 2.22
N MET A 172 20.48 -4.11 1.06
CA MET A 172 20.79 -3.06 0.10
C MET A 172 20.45 -1.67 0.64
N SER A 173 21.46 -0.79 0.67
CA SER A 173 21.33 0.57 1.18
C SER A 173 20.32 1.42 0.39
N ILE A 174 19.43 2.09 1.12
CA ILE A 174 18.56 3.17 0.63
C ILE A 174 19.19 4.56 0.83
N ASP A 175 20.34 4.63 1.50
CA ASP A 175 21.10 5.86 1.74
C ASP A 175 22.08 6.17 0.61
N GLN A 176 22.42 7.45 0.44
CA GLN A 176 23.40 7.95 -0.54
C GLN A 176 23.10 7.47 -1.98
N CYS A 177 21.82 7.36 -2.30
CA CYS A 177 21.32 7.06 -3.64
C CYS A 177 20.30 8.10 -4.10
N LEU A 178 20.10 8.15 -5.42
CA LEU A 178 19.10 9.03 -6.00
C LEU A 178 17.72 8.37 -5.93
N HIS A 179 16.79 9.04 -5.27
CA HIS A 179 15.38 8.64 -5.24
C HIS A 179 14.56 9.45 -6.22
N SER A 180 13.57 8.81 -6.84
CA SER A 180 12.49 9.55 -7.50
C SER A 180 11.56 10.17 -6.43
N VAL A 181 10.71 11.13 -6.82
CA VAL A 181 9.71 11.71 -5.90
C VAL A 181 8.80 10.63 -5.33
N PHE A 182 8.30 9.75 -6.20
CA PHE A 182 7.53 8.56 -5.81
C PHE A 182 8.32 7.65 -4.84
N GLY A 183 9.60 7.40 -5.13
CA GLY A 183 10.46 6.62 -4.26
C GLY A 183 10.59 7.24 -2.86
N ALA A 184 10.79 8.55 -2.80
CA ALA A 184 10.95 9.28 -1.54
C ALA A 184 9.69 9.22 -0.64
N SER A 185 8.50 9.39 -1.21
CA SER A 185 7.25 9.27 -0.42
C SER A 185 7.02 7.84 0.07
N LYS A 186 7.35 6.84 -0.74
CA LYS A 186 7.29 5.43 -0.35
C LYS A 186 8.34 5.05 0.70
N VAL A 187 9.57 5.58 0.63
CA VAL A 187 10.58 5.42 1.68
C VAL A 187 10.09 5.99 3.00
N ALA A 188 9.51 7.20 2.99
CA ALA A 188 8.96 7.81 4.20
C ALA A 188 7.87 6.93 4.82
N ALA A 189 6.95 6.40 4.01
CA ALA A 189 5.90 5.49 4.47
C ALA A 189 6.47 4.18 5.04
N ASP A 190 7.43 3.57 4.36
CA ASP A 190 8.05 2.30 4.71
C ASP A 190 8.77 2.40 6.07
N VAL A 191 9.68 3.37 6.20
CA VAL A 191 10.43 3.59 7.44
C VAL A 191 9.49 3.91 8.59
N MET A 192 8.45 4.72 8.36
CA MET A 192 7.44 5.02 9.40
C MET A 192 6.69 3.77 9.85
N ALA A 193 6.34 2.86 8.94
CA ALA A 193 5.69 1.60 9.30
C ALA A 193 6.62 0.69 10.12
N GLN A 194 7.90 0.59 9.74
CA GLN A 194 8.89 -0.17 10.50
C GLN A 194 9.09 0.39 11.91
N GLU A 195 9.17 1.71 12.04
CA GLU A 195 9.35 2.37 13.33
C GLU A 195 8.12 2.21 14.22
N TYR A 196 6.91 2.42 13.69
CA TYR A 196 5.67 2.17 14.44
C TYR A 196 5.51 0.71 14.90
N GLY A 197 6.09 -0.26 14.19
CA GLY A 197 6.12 -1.66 14.61
C GLY A 197 7.04 -1.94 15.82
N ARG A 198 7.87 -0.98 16.23
CA ARG A 198 8.79 -1.07 17.38
C ARG A 198 8.34 -0.25 18.58
N TYR A 199 7.46 0.73 18.38
CA TYR A 199 6.91 1.61 19.43
C TYR A 199 5.61 1.05 20.00
#